data_AF-H3G7S2-F1
#
_entry.id   AF-H3G7S2-F1
#
_cell.length_a   1.000
_cell.length_b   1.000
_cell.length_c   1.000
_cell.angle_alpha   90.00
_cell.angle_beta   90.00
_cell.angle_gamma   90.00
#
_symmetry.space_group_name_H-M   'P 1'
#
loop_
_entity.id
_entity.type
_entity.pdbx_description
1 polymer ?
#
loop_
_entity_poly.entity_id
_entity_poly.type
_entity_poly.pdbx_seq_one_letter_code
_entity_poly.pdbx_strand_id
1 'polypeptide(L)' 'LSQFQVCPAACVLALPFKVGANGLNIVEATEVILVEPLLSNSIEAQAVNRVHRLGQTRRTRVHRFIVQGSIEERI' A
#
# COMPACT_ATOMS: atom_id res chain seq x y z
N LEU A 1 -9.48 3.87 10.85
CA LEU A 1 -9.89 3.74 9.42
C LEU A 1 -10.94 4.78 9.05
N SER A 2 -12.08 4.87 9.74
CA SER A 2 -13.14 5.87 9.46
C SER A 2 -12.62 7.31 9.27
N GLN A 3 -11.73 7.77 10.16
CA GLN A 3 -11.11 9.10 10.05
C GLN A 3 -10.30 9.30 8.76
N PHE A 4 -9.59 8.26 8.29
CA PHE A 4 -8.83 8.33 7.05
C PHE A 4 -9.73 8.43 5.83
N GLN A 5 -10.86 7.71 5.84
CA GLN A 5 -11.81 7.67 4.72
C GLN A 5 -12.50 9.01 4.47
N VAL A 6 -12.70 9.81 5.53
CA VAL A 6 -13.39 11.11 5.45
C VAL A 6 -12.43 12.30 5.51
N CYS A 7 -11.11 12.06 5.48
CA CYS A 7 -10.13 13.13 5.63
C CYS A 7 -10.15 14.09 4.42
N PRO A 8 -10.44 15.38 4.62
CA PRO A 8 -10.51 16.36 3.52
C PRO A 8 -9.13 16.89 3.09
N ALA A 9 -8.09 16.62 3.89
CA ALA A 9 -6.72 17.04 3.65
C ALA A 9 -5.82 15.83 3.30
N ALA A 10 -4.54 16.09 3.01
CA ALA A 10 -3.57 15.02 2.86
C ALA A 10 -3.39 14.26 4.19
N CYS A 11 -3.88 13.02 4.23
CA CYS A 11 -3.77 12.12 5.38
C CYS A 11 -2.90 10.91 5.03
N VAL A 12 -2.20 10.38 6.04
CA VAL A 12 -1.36 9.18 5.91
C VAL A 12 -1.90 8.08 6.82
N LEU A 13 -2.05 6.88 6.26
CA LEU A 13 -2.41 5.68 7.00
C LEU A 13 -1.21 4.73 7.00
N ALA A 14 -0.53 4.61 8.15
CA ALA A 14 0.55 3.65 8.33
C ALA A 14 -0.03 2.26 8.65
N LEU A 15 0.37 1.24 7.89
CA LEU A 15 -0.07 -0.14 8.07
C LEU A 15 1.12 -1.10 8.05
N PRO A 16 1.35 -1.88 9.11
CA PRO A 16 2.33 -2.96 9.07
C PRO A 16 1.82 -4.13 8.23
N PHE A 17 2.71 -4.80 7.50
CA PHE A 17 2.34 -5.95 6.65
C PHE A 17 1.89 -7.17 7.45
N LYS A 18 2.53 -7.43 8.60
CA LYS A 18 2.30 -8.63 9.42
C LYS A 18 1.00 -8.60 10.24
N VAL A 19 0.45 -7.42 10.52
CA VAL A 19 -0.72 -7.32 11.41
C VAL A 19 -1.98 -7.33 10.57
N GLY A 20 -2.65 -8.49 10.47
CA GLY A 20 -4.11 -8.65 10.32
C GLY A 20 -4.85 -7.88 9.23
N ALA A 21 -4.17 -7.14 8.36
CA ALA A 21 -4.77 -6.21 7.39
C ALA A 21 -5.27 -6.93 6.13
N ASN A 22 -5.41 -8.25 6.21
CA ASN A 22 -5.99 -9.06 5.15
C ASN A 22 -7.46 -8.64 4.96
N GLY A 23 -7.78 -8.16 3.76
CA GLY A 23 -9.16 -7.82 3.40
C GLY A 23 -9.57 -6.37 3.63
N LEU A 24 -8.69 -5.48 4.10
CA LEU A 24 -9.01 -4.04 4.16
C LEU A 24 -9.38 -3.49 2.78
N ASN A 25 -10.35 -2.58 2.77
CA ASN A 25 -10.77 -1.82 1.60
C ASN A 25 -10.43 -0.34 1.86
N ILE A 26 -9.51 0.21 1.07
CA ILE A 26 -8.92 1.55 1.27
C ILE A 26 -8.95 2.29 -0.07
N VAL A 27 -10.13 2.33 -0.71
CA VAL A 27 -10.36 2.99 -2.01
C VAL A 27 -10.24 4.52 -1.93
N GLU A 28 -10.19 5.08 -0.73
CA GLU A 28 -9.97 6.50 -0.48
C GLU A 28 -8.49 6.90 -0.66
N ALA A 29 -7.56 5.94 -0.60
CA ALA A 29 -6.15 6.20 -0.90
C ALA A 29 -5.89 6.17 -2.42
N THR A 30 -4.94 6.97 -2.88
CA THR A 30 -4.42 6.92 -4.28
C THR A 30 -2.93 6.71 -4.35
N GLU A 31 -2.21 6.93 -3.26
CA GLU A 31 -0.77 6.78 -3.16
C GLU A 31 -0.45 5.63 -2.20
N VAL A 32 0.30 4.64 -2.69
CA VAL A 32 0.79 3.50 -1.91
C VAL A 32 2.29 3.61 -1.80
N ILE A 33 2.80 3.68 -0.57
CA ILE A 33 4.23 3.80 -0.29
C ILE A 33 4.68 2.53 0.42
N LEU A 34 5.55 1.76 -0.23
CA LEU A 34 6.11 0.52 0.29
C LEU A 34 7.49 0.81 0.86
N VAL A 35 7.57 0.92 2.19
CA VAL A 35 8.79 1.35 2.90
C VAL A 35 9.64 0.18 3.38
N GLU A 36 9.03 -0.99 3.59
CA GLU A 36 9.75 -2.19 4.05
C GLU A 36 10.30 -3.00 2.87
N PRO A 37 11.45 -3.68 3.02
CA PRO A 37 12.01 -4.55 1.98
C PRO A 37 11.13 -5.79 1.81
N LEU A 38 10.17 -5.72 0.88
CA LEU A 38 9.25 -6.81 0.60
C LEU A 38 9.93 -7.86 -0.28
N LEU A 39 10.38 -8.95 0.35
CA LEU A 39 10.98 -10.10 -0.34
C LEU A 39 9.94 -11.05 -0.95
N SER A 40 8.72 -10.57 -1.19
CA SER A 40 7.62 -11.39 -1.68
C SER A 40 6.65 -10.55 -2.51
N ASN A 41 6.60 -10.84 -3.81
CA ASN A 41 5.69 -10.20 -4.77
C ASN A 41 4.22 -10.39 -4.40
N SER A 42 3.85 -11.48 -3.72
CA SER A 42 2.47 -11.72 -3.28
C SER A 42 2.06 -10.78 -2.14
N ILE A 43 2.98 -10.48 -1.21
CA ILE A 43 2.74 -9.55 -0.10
C ILE A 43 2.58 -8.11 -0.65
N GLU A 44 3.45 -7.72 -1.58
CA GLU A 44 3.34 -6.45 -2.30
C GLU A 44 1.98 -6.32 -3.00
N ALA A 45 1.64 -7.30 -3.86
CA ALA A 45 0.38 -7.30 -4.58
C ALA A 45 -0.83 -7.26 -3.64
N GLN A 46 -0.77 -7.98 -2.51
CA GLN A 46 -1.86 -7.96 -1.52
C GLN A 46 -2.05 -6.57 -0.91
N ALA A 47 -0.97 -5.84 -0.59
CA ALA A 47 -1.09 -4.49 -0.06
C ALA A 47 -1.62 -3.50 -1.11
N VAL A 48 -1.12 -3.58 -2.35
CA VAL A 48 -1.61 -2.75 -3.45
C VAL A 48 -3.11 -3.02 -3.70
N ASN A 49 -3.54 -4.28 -3.67
CA ASN A 49 -4.94 -4.68 -3.87
C ASN A 49 -5.91 -4.18 -2.79
N ARG A 50 -5.43 -3.64 -1.66
CA ARG A 50 -6.29 -2.96 -0.67
C ARG A 50 -6.75 -1.60 -1.19
N VAL A 51 -5.97 -0.96 -2.06
CA VAL A 51 -6.21 0.38 -2.62
C VAL A 51 -6.65 0.30 -4.08
N HIS A 52 -5.92 -0.47 -4.89
CA HIS A 52 -6.26 -0.76 -6.27
C HIS A 52 -7.31 -1.87 -6.32
N ARG A 53 -8.54 -1.52 -5.97
CA ARG A 53 -9.66 -2.44 -5.80
C ARG A 53 -10.91 -1.94 -6.51
N LEU A 54 -11.88 -2.83 -6.71
CA LEU A 54 -13.22 -2.47 -7.16
C LEU A 54 -13.80 -1.35 -6.27
N GLY A 55 -14.27 -0.28 -6.90
CA GLY A 55 -14.73 0.94 -6.24
C GLY A 55 -13.72 2.09 -6.27
N GLN A 56 -12.45 1.83 -6.58
CA GLN A 56 -11.48 2.88 -6.87
C GLN A 56 -11.75 3.51 -8.25
N THR A 57 -11.92 4.83 -8.29
CA THR A 57 -12.19 5.58 -9.52
C THR A 57 -11.04 6.49 -9.93
N ARG A 58 -10.05 6.69 -9.05
CA ARG A 58 -8.88 7.54 -9.29
C ARG A 58 -7.65 6.68 -9.59
N ARG A 59 -6.70 7.26 -10.33
CA ARG A 59 -5.42 6.59 -10.62
C ARG A 59 -4.68 6.28 -9.32
N THR A 60 -4.31 5.02 -9.13
CA THR A 60 -3.43 4.57 -8.05
C THR A 60 -1.97 4.66 -8.49
N ARG A 61 -1.10 5.17 -7.61
CA ARG A 61 0.36 5.14 -7.79
C ARG A 61 0.98 4.32 -6.67
N VAL A 62 1.96 3.49 -7.03
CA VAL A 62 2.70 2.66 -6.10
C VAL A 62 4.16 3.09 -6.16
N HIS A 63 4.71 3.43 -5.01
CA HIS A 63 6.11 3.81 -4.83
C HIS A 63 6.79 2.71 -4.04
N ARG A 64 7.74 2.03 -4.68
CA ARG A 64 8.59 1.02 -4.05
C ARG A 64 9.98 1.61 -3.85
N PHE A 65 10.45 1.57 -2.60
CA PHE A 65 11.83 1.92 -2.29
C PHE A 65 12.67 0.65 -2.35
N ILE A 66 13.78 0.70 -3.08
CA ILE A 66 14.70 -0.42 -3.26
C ILE A 66 16.08 0.07 -2.85
N VAL A 67 16.70 -0.62 -1.90
CA VAL A 67 18.07 -0.31 -1.49
C VAL A 67 19.05 -0.85 -2.51
N GLN A 68 19.92 0.04 -3.03
CA GLN A 68 20.91 -0.34 -4.04
C GLN A 68 21.91 -1.37 -3.48
N GLY A 69 22.20 -2.40 -4.29
CA GLY A 69 23.12 -3.47 -3.92
C GLY A 69 22.58 -4.42 -2.83
N SER A 70 21.29 -4.38 -2.52
CA SER A 70 20.64 -5.28 -1.57
C SER A 70 19.95 -6.46 -2.27
N ILE A 71 19.47 -7.43 -1.48
CA ILE A 71 18.68 -8.55 -2.01
C ILE A 71 17.35 -8.09 -2.66
N GLU A 72 16.88 -6.88 -2.36
CA GLU A 72 15.61 -6.33 -2.87
C GLU A 72 15.61 -6.12 -4.38
N GLU A 73 16.78 -5.93 -5.01
CA GLU A 73 16.93 -5.77 -6.47
C GLU A 73 16.61 -7.07 -7.25
N ARG A 74 16.60 -8.22 -6.56
CA ARG A 74 16.46 -9.55 -7.17
C ARG A 74 15.05 -10.13 -7.07
N ILE A 75 14.09 -9.37 -6.52
CA ILE A 75 12.70 -9.74 -6.23
C ILE A 75 11.74 -9.10 -7.22
#